data_AF-A0A087DE55-F1
#
_entry.id   AF-A0A087DE55-F1
#
_cell.length_a   1.000
_cell.length_b   1.000
_cell.length_c   1.000
_cell.angle_alpha   90.00
_cell.angle_beta   90.00
_cell.angle_gamma   90.00
#
_symmetry.space_group_name_H-M   'P 1'
#
loop_
_entity.id
_entity.type
_entity.pdbx_description
1 polymer ?
#
loop_
_entity_poly.entity_id
_entity_poly.type
_entity_poly.pdbx_seq_one_letter_code
_entity_poly.pdbx_strand_id
1 'polypeptide(L)'
;MALTEEQLAEIRSRIPARPQTNIPMPYEDLVRKILTEGTLKSDRTGTGTISLFGQQMRFDISSYFPLLTTKTVFFKGLAYELLWFLKGSTNVRWLQDHNVHIWDEWADENGDLGPVYGAQWRSWPAPTPENPNHTIDQIANVMDLIKNHPDSRRMVVSAWNPAEVENMALPPCHALFQFYVANGKLSCQLYQRSCDMFLGVPFNVASYSLLTLMMAQQAGLEPGEFVWTGGDCHVYDNHIEQVLEQLGRDPYPYPQIEIRKADSIFDYQYEDFTIVGYQHHPTIKAPVAV
;
A
#
# COMPACT_ATOMS: atom_id res chain seq x y z
N MET A 1 -2.60 -23.82 13.15
CA MET A 1 -3.98 -24.27 13.41
C MET A 1 -4.77 -23.02 13.69
N ALA A 2 -5.92 -22.86 13.03
CA ALA A 2 -6.78 -21.71 13.22
C ALA A 2 -7.18 -21.55 14.70
N LEU A 3 -7.31 -20.30 15.15
CA LEU A 3 -7.74 -19.99 16.51
C LEU A 3 -9.17 -20.50 16.80
N THR A 4 -9.44 -20.81 18.06
CA THR A 4 -10.79 -21.08 18.58
C THR A 4 -11.44 -19.81 19.13
N GLU A 5 -12.77 -19.82 19.32
CA GLU A 5 -13.50 -18.70 19.96
C GLU A 5 -13.02 -18.43 21.41
N GLU A 6 -12.58 -19.46 22.13
CA GLU A 6 -11.99 -19.32 23.46
C GLU A 6 -10.66 -18.57 23.41
N GLN A 7 -9.79 -18.91 22.45
CA GLN A 7 -8.53 -18.21 22.23
C GLN A 7 -8.77 -16.76 21.76
N LEU A 8 -9.77 -16.51 20.93
CA LEU A 8 -10.16 -15.15 20.54
C LEU A 8 -10.61 -14.31 21.74
N ALA A 9 -11.39 -14.89 22.65
CA ALA A 9 -11.81 -14.21 23.87
C ALA A 9 -10.61 -13.86 24.76
N GLU A 10 -9.62 -14.76 24.87
CA GLU A 10 -8.37 -14.49 25.58
C GLU A 10 -7.60 -13.33 24.94
N ILE A 11 -7.42 -13.34 23.60
CA ILE A 11 -6.74 -12.28 22.86
C ILE A 11 -7.42 -10.93 23.11
N ARG A 12 -8.75 -10.88 23.05
CA ARG A 12 -9.54 -9.66 23.29
C ARG A 12 -9.33 -9.07 24.67
N SER A 13 -9.09 -9.91 25.69
CA SER A 13 -8.82 -9.45 27.05
C SER A 13 -7.43 -8.79 27.22
N ARG A 14 -6.53 -9.02 26.26
CA ARG A 14 -5.11 -8.59 26.29
C ARG A 14 -4.83 -7.41 25.36
N ILE A 15 -5.81 -6.91 24.61
CA ILE A 15 -5.62 -5.80 23.67
C ILE A 15 -5.18 -4.54 24.45
N PRO A 16 -3.99 -3.97 24.14
CA PRO A 16 -3.55 -2.75 24.80
C PRO A 16 -4.49 -1.58 24.51
N ALA A 17 -4.80 -0.81 25.56
CA ALA A 17 -5.58 0.41 25.44
C ALA A 17 -4.90 1.41 24.50
N ARG A 18 -5.71 2.20 23.79
CA ARG A 18 -5.19 3.30 22.96
C ARG A 18 -4.49 4.35 23.84
N PRO A 19 -3.22 4.69 23.58
CA PRO A 19 -2.53 5.75 24.32
C PRO A 19 -3.27 7.09 24.27
N GLN A 20 -3.17 7.86 25.36
CA GLN A 20 -3.69 9.22 25.43
C GLN A 20 -2.69 10.17 24.78
N THR A 21 -2.88 10.44 23.49
CA THR A 21 -1.99 11.26 22.67
C THR A 21 -2.77 11.99 21.57
N ASN A 22 -2.24 13.13 21.15
CA ASN A 22 -2.73 13.90 20.00
C ASN A 22 -2.13 13.42 18.67
N ILE A 23 -1.21 12.45 18.69
CA ILE A 23 -0.66 11.85 17.48
C ILE A 23 -1.75 11.02 16.79
N PRO A 24 -2.00 11.21 15.47
CA PRO A 24 -2.96 10.38 14.74
C PRO A 24 -2.50 8.91 14.69
N MET A 25 -3.39 7.97 15.04
CA MET A 25 -3.11 6.53 15.02
C MET A 25 -4.16 5.73 14.20
N PRO A 26 -4.55 6.18 12.99
CA PRO A 26 -5.65 5.54 12.26
C PRO A 26 -5.40 4.06 11.97
N TYR A 27 -4.15 3.66 11.74
CA TYR A 27 -3.76 2.26 11.54
C TYR A 27 -3.93 1.44 12.83
N GLU A 28 -3.33 1.87 13.94
CA GLU A 28 -3.41 1.12 15.19
C GLU A 28 -4.84 1.07 15.73
N ASP A 29 -5.61 2.14 15.53
CA ASP A 29 -7.03 2.19 15.88
C ASP A 29 -7.85 1.17 15.08
N LEU A 30 -7.57 1.03 13.78
CA LEU A 30 -8.20 -0.02 12.95
C LEU A 30 -7.75 -1.43 13.37
N VAL A 31 -6.48 -1.63 13.68
CA VAL A 31 -5.99 -2.94 14.15
C VAL A 31 -6.62 -3.33 15.48
N ARG A 32 -6.75 -2.41 16.44
CA ARG A 32 -7.51 -2.64 17.68
C ARG A 32 -8.95 -3.05 17.37
N LYS A 33 -9.62 -2.31 16.48
CA LYS A 33 -10.99 -2.62 16.06
C LYS A 33 -11.12 -4.02 15.46
N ILE A 34 -10.18 -4.43 14.61
CA ILE A 34 -10.16 -5.79 14.03
C ILE A 34 -10.03 -6.85 15.12
N LEU A 35 -9.11 -6.70 16.09
CA LEU A 35 -8.99 -7.66 17.18
C LEU A 35 -10.23 -7.69 18.10
N THR A 36 -10.86 -6.54 18.34
CA THR A 36 -12.04 -6.43 19.20
C THR A 36 -13.31 -6.97 18.53
N GLU A 37 -13.58 -6.58 17.29
CA GLU A 37 -14.87 -6.82 16.62
C GLU A 37 -14.80 -7.87 15.51
N GLY A 38 -13.60 -8.20 15.04
CA GLY A 38 -13.40 -9.10 13.91
C GLY A 38 -13.83 -10.54 14.19
N THR A 39 -14.10 -11.26 13.12
CA THR A 39 -14.54 -12.67 13.16
C THR A 39 -13.39 -13.58 12.75
N LEU A 40 -13.33 -14.77 13.36
CA LEU A 40 -12.41 -15.82 12.93
C LEU A 40 -12.79 -16.32 11.54
N LYS A 41 -11.81 -16.39 10.65
CA LYS A 41 -12.01 -16.79 9.27
C LYS A 41 -10.85 -17.65 8.80
N SER A 42 -11.17 -18.77 8.16
CA SER A 42 -10.17 -19.55 7.43
C SER A 42 -9.70 -18.77 6.20
N ASP A 43 -8.49 -19.07 5.76
CA ASP A 43 -7.87 -18.44 4.60
C ASP A 43 -7.12 -19.47 3.74
N ARG A 44 -6.69 -19.05 2.54
CA ARG A 44 -6.05 -19.93 1.55
C ARG A 44 -4.71 -20.53 2.02
N THR A 45 -4.02 -19.89 2.96
CA THR A 45 -2.72 -20.35 3.50
C THR A 45 -2.90 -21.41 4.59
N GLY A 46 -4.10 -21.55 5.14
CA GLY A 46 -4.39 -22.43 6.27
C GLY A 46 -3.92 -21.89 7.63
N THR A 47 -3.49 -20.64 7.69
CA THR A 47 -3.04 -19.97 8.93
C THR A 47 -4.23 -19.63 9.82
N GLY A 48 -5.31 -19.10 9.24
CA GLY A 48 -6.42 -18.47 9.95
C GLY A 48 -6.21 -16.96 10.14
N THR A 49 -7.32 -16.24 10.29
CA THR A 49 -7.33 -14.79 10.46
C THR A 49 -8.43 -14.33 11.40
N ILE A 50 -8.23 -13.16 12.01
CA ILE A 50 -9.30 -12.31 12.58
C ILE A 50 -9.55 -11.18 11.58
N SER A 51 -10.77 -11.04 11.06
CA SER A 51 -11.03 -10.04 10.01
C SER A 51 -12.32 -9.23 10.15
N LEU A 52 -12.29 -8.04 9.54
CA LEU A 52 -13.43 -7.17 9.28
C LEU A 52 -13.51 -6.85 7.79
N PHE A 53 -14.73 -6.73 7.27
CA PHE A 53 -14.95 -6.35 5.88
C PHE A 53 -15.33 -4.87 5.75
N GLY A 54 -14.71 -4.16 4.81
CA GLY A 54 -15.05 -2.78 4.47
C GLY A 54 -14.63 -1.78 5.54
N GLN A 55 -13.39 -1.32 5.50
CA GLN A 55 -12.86 -0.35 6.46
C GLN A 55 -12.17 0.81 5.72
N GLN A 56 -12.01 1.96 6.37
CA GLN A 56 -11.38 3.13 5.77
C GLN A 56 -10.49 3.87 6.78
N MET A 57 -9.33 4.33 6.32
CA MET A 57 -8.41 5.21 7.03
C MET A 57 -8.14 6.46 6.19
N ARG A 58 -7.86 7.59 6.84
CA ARG A 58 -7.50 8.85 6.18
C ARG A 58 -6.22 9.40 6.78
N PHE A 59 -5.35 9.93 5.94
CA PHE A 59 -4.06 10.49 6.30
C PHE A 59 -3.92 11.87 5.67
N ASP A 60 -3.67 12.89 6.48
CA ASP A 60 -3.37 14.24 5.99
C ASP A 60 -1.90 14.31 5.57
N ILE A 61 -1.65 13.95 4.32
CA ILE A 61 -0.30 13.91 3.75
C ILE A 61 0.26 15.30 3.44
N SER A 62 -0.54 16.37 3.66
CA SER A 62 -0.05 17.74 3.63
C SER A 62 0.67 18.15 4.91
N SER A 63 0.39 17.43 6.02
CA SER A 63 0.95 17.71 7.34
C SER A 63 2.10 16.77 7.72
N TYR A 64 2.13 15.54 7.20
CA TYR A 64 3.14 14.53 7.52
C TYR A 64 3.21 13.41 6.48
N PHE A 65 4.30 12.63 6.50
CA PHE A 65 4.39 11.40 5.72
C PHE A 65 3.98 10.19 6.58
N PRO A 66 2.93 9.43 6.21
CA PRO A 66 2.36 8.36 7.06
C PRO A 66 3.21 7.08 7.05
N LEU A 67 4.42 7.19 7.62
CA LEU A 67 5.32 6.08 7.88
C LEU A 67 5.20 5.72 9.37
N LEU A 68 4.60 4.56 9.67
CA LEU A 68 4.29 4.17 11.05
C LEU A 68 5.51 4.26 11.97
N THR A 69 5.28 4.69 13.21
CA THR A 69 6.35 4.86 14.20
C THR A 69 6.32 3.79 15.30
N THR A 70 5.19 3.09 15.47
CA THR A 70 5.03 1.97 16.43
C THR A 70 5.82 0.72 16.01
N LYS A 71 6.30 0.66 14.78
CA LYS A 71 7.31 -0.28 14.28
C LYS A 71 8.01 0.29 13.05
N THR A 72 9.22 -0.18 12.76
CA THR A 72 9.90 0.17 11.50
C THR A 72 9.14 -0.34 10.28
N VAL A 73 8.89 0.52 9.30
CA VAL A 73 8.46 0.15 7.95
C VAL A 73 9.66 0.17 6.99
N PHE A 74 9.74 -0.82 6.08
CA PHE A 74 10.85 -0.96 5.14
C PHE A 74 10.75 0.04 3.97
N PHE A 75 11.10 1.31 4.22
CA PHE A 75 10.98 2.40 3.26
C PHE A 75 11.76 2.16 1.95
N LYS A 76 12.97 1.60 2.03
CA LYS A 76 13.74 1.27 0.82
C LYS A 76 12.95 0.32 -0.09
N GLY A 77 12.37 -0.73 0.47
CA GLY A 77 11.54 -1.67 -0.28
C GLY A 77 10.37 -0.99 -0.99
N LEU A 78 9.60 -0.16 -0.28
CA LEU A 78 8.40 0.47 -0.87
C LEU A 78 8.72 1.52 -1.93
N ALA A 79 9.83 2.24 -1.78
CA ALA A 79 10.24 3.23 -2.76
C ALA A 79 10.68 2.53 -4.06
N TYR A 80 11.54 1.51 -3.96
CA TYR A 80 11.96 0.73 -5.13
C TYR A 80 10.79 -0.02 -5.78
N GLU A 81 9.88 -0.60 -5.00
CA GLU A 81 8.69 -1.25 -5.55
C GLU A 81 7.81 -0.26 -6.34
N LEU A 82 7.56 0.93 -5.79
CA LEU A 82 6.77 1.95 -6.48
C LEU A 82 7.45 2.39 -7.79
N LEU A 83 8.76 2.61 -7.77
CA LEU A 83 9.52 2.93 -8.98
C LEU A 83 9.47 1.79 -10.01
N TRP A 84 9.52 0.54 -9.55
CA TRP A 84 9.40 -0.65 -10.39
C TRP A 84 8.01 -0.76 -11.04
N PHE A 85 6.93 -0.50 -10.30
CA PHE A 85 5.57 -0.39 -10.86
C PHE A 85 5.48 0.74 -11.90
N LEU A 86 6.02 1.92 -11.58
CA LEU A 86 6.02 3.06 -12.49
C LEU A 86 6.84 2.80 -13.74
N LYS A 87 7.84 1.91 -13.73
CA LYS A 87 8.56 1.46 -14.92
C LYS A 87 7.78 0.47 -15.79
N GLY A 88 6.64 -0.03 -15.30
CA GLY A 88 5.88 -1.07 -15.98
C GLY A 88 6.52 -2.45 -15.92
N SER A 89 7.48 -2.64 -15.00
CA SER A 89 8.26 -3.87 -14.91
C SER A 89 7.45 -5.01 -14.27
N THR A 90 7.74 -6.23 -14.69
CA THR A 90 7.12 -7.48 -14.20
C THR A 90 8.14 -8.52 -13.77
N ASN A 91 9.44 -8.19 -13.85
CA ASN A 91 10.53 -9.09 -13.47
C ASN A 91 11.23 -8.59 -12.20
N VAL A 92 11.45 -9.49 -11.23
CA VAL A 92 12.00 -9.16 -9.91
C VAL A 92 13.50 -8.85 -9.92
N ARG A 93 14.24 -9.18 -10.98
CA ARG A 93 15.71 -8.96 -11.04
C ARG A 93 16.09 -7.51 -10.77
N TRP A 94 15.32 -6.56 -11.31
CA TRP A 94 15.58 -5.14 -11.04
C TRP A 94 15.43 -4.79 -9.55
N LEU A 95 14.47 -5.39 -8.84
CA LEU A 95 14.35 -5.20 -7.39
C LEU A 95 15.52 -5.86 -6.64
N GLN A 96 15.90 -7.07 -7.05
CA GLN A 96 17.00 -7.84 -6.47
C GLN A 96 18.35 -7.12 -6.64
N ASP A 97 18.61 -6.52 -7.80
CA ASP A 97 19.80 -5.70 -8.07
C ASP A 97 19.92 -4.51 -7.11
N HIS A 98 18.79 -4.04 -6.56
CA HIS A 98 18.73 -2.98 -5.55
C HIS A 98 18.58 -3.52 -4.11
N ASN A 99 18.77 -4.83 -3.91
CA ASN A 99 18.65 -5.54 -2.64
C ASN A 99 17.24 -5.40 -2.03
N VAL A 100 16.22 -5.62 -2.86
CA VAL A 100 14.80 -5.67 -2.47
C VAL A 100 14.23 -7.00 -2.93
N HIS A 101 13.76 -7.81 -1.98
CA HIS A 101 13.41 -9.23 -2.16
C HIS A 101 11.93 -9.52 -1.84
N ILE A 102 11.10 -8.48 -1.76
CA ILE A 102 9.71 -8.57 -1.26
C ILE A 102 8.77 -9.33 -2.22
N TRP A 103 9.22 -9.65 -3.45
CA TRP A 103 8.43 -10.37 -4.46
C TRP A 103 9.01 -11.76 -4.79
N ASP A 104 10.14 -12.14 -4.18
CA ASP A 104 10.91 -13.32 -4.58
C ASP A 104 10.11 -14.62 -4.45
N GLU A 105 9.25 -14.75 -3.43
CA GLU A 105 8.45 -15.95 -3.18
C GLU A 105 7.37 -16.22 -4.24
N TRP A 106 7.00 -15.21 -5.04
CA TRP A 106 5.99 -15.33 -6.10
C TRP A 106 6.59 -15.43 -7.50
N ALA A 107 7.88 -15.12 -7.67
CA ALA A 107 8.50 -15.10 -8.98
C ALA A 107 8.78 -16.53 -9.48
N ASP A 108 8.65 -16.73 -10.79
CA ASP A 108 9.08 -17.98 -11.41
C ASP A 108 10.61 -18.12 -11.47
N GLU A 109 11.11 -19.22 -12.05
CA GLU A 109 12.55 -19.49 -12.18
C GLU A 109 13.33 -18.42 -12.98
N ASN A 110 12.65 -17.63 -13.82
CA ASN A 110 13.24 -16.54 -14.59
C ASN A 110 13.10 -15.19 -13.88
N GLY A 111 12.36 -15.14 -12.78
CA GLY A 111 12.06 -13.94 -12.02
C GLY A 111 10.80 -13.21 -12.50
N ASP A 112 9.97 -13.83 -13.34
CA ASP A 112 8.77 -13.20 -13.89
C ASP A 112 7.55 -13.41 -12.98
N LEU A 113 6.72 -12.37 -12.86
CA LEU A 113 5.49 -12.38 -12.06
C LEU A 113 4.21 -12.43 -12.89
N GLY A 114 4.33 -12.46 -14.23
CA GLY A 114 3.23 -12.25 -15.15
C GLY A 114 2.76 -10.79 -15.19
N PRO A 115 1.56 -10.49 -15.74
CA PRO A 115 1.10 -9.14 -16.00
C PRO A 115 0.54 -8.46 -14.74
N VAL A 116 1.34 -8.39 -13.66
CA VAL A 116 0.97 -7.75 -12.39
C VAL A 116 0.92 -6.21 -12.51
N TYR A 117 0.86 -5.52 -11.37
CA TYR A 117 0.67 -4.07 -11.23
C TYR A 117 1.33 -3.19 -12.30
N GLY A 118 2.65 -3.28 -12.49
CA GLY A 118 3.38 -2.42 -13.42
C GLY A 118 2.87 -2.55 -14.86
N ALA A 119 2.69 -3.79 -15.33
CA ALA A 119 2.11 -4.06 -16.65
C ALA A 119 0.72 -3.45 -16.78
N GLN A 120 -0.15 -3.62 -15.78
CA GLN A 120 -1.49 -3.03 -15.82
C GLN A 120 -1.45 -1.50 -15.79
N TRP A 121 -0.55 -0.88 -15.02
CA TRP A 121 -0.48 0.57 -14.90
C TRP A 121 0.04 1.27 -16.16
N ARG A 122 1.03 0.67 -16.82
CA ARG A 122 1.77 1.30 -17.93
C ARG A 122 1.44 0.73 -19.30
N SER A 123 0.92 -0.50 -19.34
CA SER A 123 0.78 -1.30 -20.56
C SER A 123 -0.49 -2.16 -20.54
N TRP A 124 -1.61 -1.64 -20.02
CA TRP A 124 -2.87 -2.39 -19.96
C TRP A 124 -3.29 -2.83 -21.37
N PRO A 125 -3.52 -4.13 -21.63
CA PRO A 125 -3.83 -4.62 -22.97
C PRO A 125 -5.20 -4.14 -23.44
N ALA A 126 -5.24 -3.47 -24.60
CA ALA A 126 -6.45 -2.92 -25.19
C ALA A 126 -6.45 -3.08 -26.72
N PRO A 127 -6.33 -4.31 -27.25
CA PRO A 127 -6.19 -4.54 -28.68
C PRO A 127 -7.37 -3.96 -29.48
N THR A 128 -7.07 -3.37 -30.64
CA THR A 128 -8.09 -2.95 -31.62
C THR A 128 -7.91 -3.73 -32.93
N PRO A 129 -8.92 -3.75 -33.82
CA PRO A 129 -8.76 -4.37 -35.14
C PRO A 129 -7.58 -3.81 -35.95
N GLU A 130 -7.27 -2.52 -35.77
CA GLU A 130 -6.19 -1.81 -36.46
C GLU A 130 -4.84 -1.94 -35.74
N ASN A 131 -4.85 -2.11 -34.41
CA ASN A 131 -3.65 -2.29 -33.61
C ASN A 131 -3.84 -3.41 -32.56
N PRO A 132 -3.51 -4.66 -32.93
CA PRO A 132 -3.60 -5.81 -32.03
C PRO A 132 -2.68 -5.72 -30.80
N ASN A 133 -1.68 -4.85 -30.81
CA ASN A 133 -0.73 -4.65 -29.72
C ASN A 133 -0.99 -3.33 -28.97
N HIS A 134 -2.16 -2.72 -29.14
CA HIS A 134 -2.48 -1.48 -28.44
C HIS A 134 -2.54 -1.71 -26.92
N THR A 135 -1.88 -0.80 -26.19
CA THR A 135 -1.90 -0.76 -24.72
C THR A 135 -2.27 0.62 -24.22
N ILE A 136 -2.80 0.68 -23.00
CA ILE A 136 -3.17 1.91 -22.31
C ILE A 136 -2.17 2.18 -21.18
N ASP A 137 -1.54 3.36 -21.22
CA ASP A 137 -0.75 3.89 -20.10
C ASP A 137 -1.65 4.71 -19.17
N GLN A 138 -2.15 4.06 -18.13
CA GLN A 138 -3.08 4.68 -17.19
C GLN A 138 -2.41 5.79 -16.37
N ILE A 139 -1.13 5.67 -16.03
CA ILE A 139 -0.40 6.68 -15.24
C ILE A 139 -0.19 7.95 -16.06
N ALA A 140 0.23 7.82 -17.33
CA ALA A 140 0.38 8.97 -18.22
C ALA A 140 -0.97 9.67 -18.45
N ASN A 141 -2.04 8.91 -18.70
CA ASN A 141 -3.39 9.46 -18.88
C ASN A 141 -3.87 10.22 -17.63
N VAL A 142 -3.65 9.67 -16.44
CA VAL A 142 -4.02 10.33 -15.19
C VAL A 142 -3.18 11.59 -14.95
N MET A 143 -1.87 11.56 -15.23
CA MET A 143 -1.02 12.76 -15.13
C MET A 143 -1.49 13.88 -16.06
N ASP A 144 -1.88 13.54 -17.30
CA ASP A 144 -2.48 14.49 -18.24
C ASP A 144 -3.79 15.07 -17.70
N LEU A 145 -4.70 14.23 -17.22
CA LEU A 145 -5.95 14.68 -16.61
C LEU A 145 -5.72 15.59 -15.41
N ILE A 146 -4.79 15.28 -14.51
CA ILE A 146 -4.48 16.11 -13.35
C ILE A 146 -4.02 17.51 -13.80
N LYS A 147 -3.18 17.59 -14.84
CA LYS A 147 -2.61 18.86 -15.32
C LYS A 147 -3.59 19.69 -16.15
N ASN A 148 -4.36 19.04 -17.02
CA ASN A 148 -5.14 19.69 -18.07
C ASN A 148 -6.64 19.67 -17.82
N HIS A 149 -7.13 18.76 -16.97
CA HIS A 149 -8.55 18.56 -16.66
C HIS A 149 -8.77 18.23 -15.17
N PRO A 150 -8.33 19.08 -14.22
CA PRO A 150 -8.27 18.74 -12.79
C PRO A 150 -9.65 18.42 -12.16
N ASP A 151 -10.75 18.92 -12.71
CA ASP A 151 -12.11 18.59 -12.26
C ASP A 151 -12.60 17.21 -12.75
N SER A 152 -11.79 16.48 -13.51
CA SER A 152 -12.13 15.18 -14.06
C SER A 152 -12.40 14.16 -12.95
N ARG A 153 -13.58 13.56 -12.98
CA ARG A 153 -13.95 12.47 -12.05
C ARG A 153 -13.47 11.10 -12.51
N ARG A 154 -12.55 11.06 -13.49
CA ARG A 154 -12.09 9.85 -14.18
C ARG A 154 -10.58 9.61 -14.03
N MET A 155 -9.94 10.29 -13.08
CA MET A 155 -8.53 10.11 -12.75
C MET A 155 -8.30 8.79 -11.99
N VAL A 156 -8.50 7.66 -12.67
CA VAL A 156 -8.54 6.32 -12.07
C VAL A 156 -7.49 5.43 -12.72
N VAL A 157 -6.84 4.60 -11.90
CA VAL A 157 -5.92 3.55 -12.34
C VAL A 157 -6.39 2.22 -11.74
N SER A 158 -6.51 1.19 -12.58
CA SER A 158 -6.83 -0.18 -12.15
C SER A 158 -5.65 -1.11 -12.37
N ALA A 159 -5.37 -1.97 -11.39
CA ALA A 159 -4.55 -3.16 -11.56
C ALA A 159 -5.41 -4.42 -11.74
N TRP A 160 -6.71 -4.36 -11.44
CA TRP A 160 -7.59 -5.51 -11.52
C TRP A 160 -8.11 -5.72 -12.94
N ASN A 161 -7.46 -6.61 -13.70
CA ASN A 161 -7.86 -7.01 -15.05
C ASN A 161 -8.51 -8.41 -15.03
N PRO A 162 -9.85 -8.52 -15.11
CA PRO A 162 -10.51 -9.83 -15.09
C PRO A 162 -10.10 -10.77 -16.23
N ALA A 163 -9.57 -10.26 -17.34
CA ALA A 163 -9.09 -11.08 -18.45
C ALA A 163 -7.71 -11.71 -18.18
N GLU A 164 -6.93 -11.16 -17.25
CA GLU A 164 -5.55 -11.59 -16.98
C GLU A 164 -5.29 -12.01 -15.53
N VAL A 165 -6.20 -11.72 -14.60
CA VAL A 165 -5.95 -11.87 -13.15
C VAL A 165 -5.55 -13.29 -12.73
N GLU A 166 -6.08 -14.30 -13.41
CA GLU A 166 -5.74 -15.72 -13.16
C GLU A 166 -4.35 -16.11 -13.68
N ASN A 167 -3.74 -15.29 -14.54
CA ASN A 167 -2.38 -15.49 -15.08
C ASN A 167 -1.31 -14.73 -14.29
N MET A 168 -1.70 -14.03 -13.22
CA MET A 168 -0.78 -13.27 -12.38
C MET A 168 -0.26 -14.14 -11.24
N ALA A 169 1.04 -14.09 -10.95
CA ALA A 169 1.64 -14.86 -9.85
C ALA A 169 0.98 -14.55 -8.49
N LEU A 170 0.58 -13.29 -8.31
CA LEU A 170 -0.29 -12.87 -7.22
C LEU A 170 -1.32 -11.85 -7.74
N PRO A 171 -2.62 -12.16 -7.69
CA PRO A 171 -3.66 -11.20 -8.03
C PRO A 171 -3.53 -9.88 -7.23
N PRO A 172 -3.66 -8.71 -7.86
CA PRO A 172 -3.44 -7.41 -7.20
C PRO A 172 -4.22 -7.22 -5.91
N CYS A 173 -3.54 -6.95 -4.80
CA CYS A 173 -4.18 -6.63 -3.52
C CYS A 173 -4.73 -5.20 -3.56
N HIS A 174 -3.92 -4.23 -4.00
CA HIS A 174 -4.33 -2.86 -4.27
C HIS A 174 -4.88 -2.77 -5.69
N ALA A 175 -6.20 -2.96 -5.79
CA ALA A 175 -6.88 -3.25 -7.04
C ALA A 175 -7.13 -2.00 -7.90
N LEU A 176 -7.41 -0.86 -7.26
CA LEU A 176 -7.78 0.38 -7.95
C LEU A 176 -7.48 1.58 -7.06
N PHE A 177 -7.09 2.69 -7.67
CA PHE A 177 -6.96 3.98 -6.98
C PHE A 177 -7.43 5.13 -7.86
N GLN A 178 -7.87 6.20 -7.20
CA GLN A 178 -8.43 7.39 -7.83
C GLN A 178 -7.79 8.65 -7.25
N PHE A 179 -7.42 9.58 -8.11
CA PHE A 179 -7.01 10.92 -7.72
C PHE A 179 -8.17 11.92 -7.74
N TYR A 180 -8.01 12.97 -6.95
CA TYR A 180 -8.95 14.07 -6.84
C TYR A 180 -8.19 15.38 -6.65
N VAL A 181 -8.49 16.37 -7.49
CA VAL A 181 -7.93 17.72 -7.37
C VAL A 181 -9.01 18.66 -6.85
N ALA A 182 -8.69 19.42 -5.81
CA ALA A 182 -9.54 20.53 -5.34
C ALA A 182 -8.70 21.56 -4.59
N ASN A 183 -9.02 22.84 -4.75
CA ASN A 183 -8.35 23.95 -4.06
C ASN A 183 -6.81 23.93 -4.21
N GLY A 184 -6.31 23.55 -5.39
CA GLY A 184 -4.87 23.42 -5.66
C GLY A 184 -4.20 22.21 -4.99
N LYS A 185 -4.96 21.31 -4.36
CA LYS A 185 -4.46 20.11 -3.68
C LYS A 185 -4.81 18.83 -4.43
N LEU A 186 -3.88 17.86 -4.44
CA LEU A 186 -4.08 16.51 -4.97
C LEU A 186 -4.25 15.50 -3.82
N SER A 187 -5.39 14.81 -3.81
CA SER A 187 -5.67 13.68 -2.93
C SER A 187 -5.71 12.37 -3.71
N CYS A 188 -5.50 11.25 -3.03
CA CYS A 188 -5.61 9.91 -3.61
C CYS A 188 -6.46 9.00 -2.71
N GLN A 189 -7.36 8.23 -3.30
CA GLN A 189 -8.08 7.16 -2.63
C GLN A 189 -7.68 5.81 -3.22
N LEU A 190 -7.23 4.89 -2.37
CA LEU A 190 -6.92 3.50 -2.72
C LEU A 190 -8.08 2.58 -2.31
N TYR A 191 -8.40 1.60 -3.16
CA TYR A 191 -9.16 0.40 -2.81
C TYR A 191 -8.23 -0.84 -2.80
N GLN A 192 -8.07 -1.44 -1.64
CA GLN A 192 -7.30 -2.67 -1.42
C GLN A 192 -8.24 -3.81 -1.07
N ARG A 193 -8.36 -4.84 -1.92
CA ARG A 193 -9.35 -5.93 -1.75
C ARG A 193 -9.04 -6.85 -0.57
N SER A 194 -7.76 -7.01 -0.23
CA SER A 194 -7.25 -7.94 0.78
C SER A 194 -6.05 -7.31 1.46
N CYS A 195 -6.13 -7.21 2.78
CA CYS A 195 -5.29 -6.32 3.56
C CYS A 195 -4.70 -7.07 4.75
N ASP A 196 -3.51 -7.63 4.56
CA ASP A 196 -2.66 -8.06 5.68
C ASP A 196 -2.32 -6.81 6.48
N MET A 197 -2.98 -6.66 7.62
CA MET A 197 -2.83 -5.48 8.44
C MET A 197 -1.44 -5.41 9.06
N PHE A 198 -0.80 -6.52 9.38
CA PHE A 198 0.49 -6.46 10.05
C PHE A 198 1.63 -6.16 9.06
N LEU A 199 1.73 -6.88 7.94
CA LEU A 199 2.84 -6.72 7.01
C LEU A 199 2.53 -5.71 5.90
N GLY A 200 1.46 -5.95 5.15
CA GLY A 200 1.18 -5.25 3.89
C GLY A 200 0.69 -3.81 4.07
N VAL A 201 -0.31 -3.59 4.91
CA VAL A 201 -0.99 -2.28 5.00
C VAL A 201 -0.07 -1.10 5.37
N PRO A 202 0.83 -1.20 6.36
CA PRO A 202 1.79 -0.13 6.67
C PRO A 202 2.65 0.26 5.46
N PHE A 203 3.06 -0.74 4.68
CA PHE A 203 3.84 -0.57 3.46
C PHE A 203 3.02 0.08 2.36
N ASN A 204 1.78 -0.38 2.14
CA ASN A 204 0.89 0.16 1.11
C ASN A 204 0.45 1.60 1.40
N VAL A 205 0.19 1.95 2.67
CA VAL A 205 -0.16 3.32 3.07
C VAL A 205 0.96 4.30 2.72
N ALA A 206 2.21 3.96 3.09
CA ALA A 206 3.36 4.80 2.78
C ALA A 206 3.65 4.85 1.27
N SER A 207 3.52 3.72 0.55
CA SER A 207 3.72 3.65 -0.92
C SER A 207 2.76 4.56 -1.69
N TYR A 208 1.46 4.49 -1.43
CA TYR A 208 0.49 5.33 -2.12
C TYR A 208 0.52 6.79 -1.68
N SER A 209 0.93 7.07 -0.43
CA SER A 209 1.21 8.43 0.01
C SER A 209 2.39 9.02 -0.75
N LEU A 210 3.46 8.24 -0.94
CA LEU A 210 4.62 8.64 -1.75
C LEU A 210 4.23 8.89 -3.21
N LEU A 211 3.45 7.99 -3.82
CA LEU A 211 2.91 8.19 -5.18
C LEU A 211 2.12 9.49 -5.28
N THR A 212 1.26 9.78 -4.31
CA THR A 212 0.44 11.00 -4.31
C THR A 212 1.31 12.25 -4.23
N LEU A 213 2.35 12.25 -3.40
CA LEU A 213 3.31 13.35 -3.29
C LEU A 213 4.08 13.55 -4.61
N MET A 214 4.55 12.47 -5.24
CA MET A 214 5.25 12.52 -6.53
C MET A 214 4.35 13.09 -7.64
N MET A 215 3.09 12.65 -7.71
CA MET A 215 2.11 13.12 -8.68
C MET A 215 1.77 14.59 -8.47
N ALA A 216 1.55 15.01 -7.22
CA ALA A 216 1.29 16.41 -6.87
C ALA A 216 2.46 17.32 -7.29
N GLN A 217 3.69 16.93 -6.96
CA GLN A 217 4.90 17.68 -7.31
C GLN A 217 5.09 17.80 -8.85
N GLN A 218 4.80 16.74 -9.60
CA GLN A 218 4.87 16.75 -11.06
C GLN A 218 3.78 17.61 -11.71
N ALA A 219 2.62 17.71 -11.07
CA ALA A 219 1.51 18.57 -11.50
C ALA A 219 1.62 20.03 -11.00
N GLY A 220 2.55 20.33 -10.09
CA GLY A 220 2.63 21.66 -9.46
C GLY A 220 1.50 21.93 -8.47
N LEU A 221 0.95 20.87 -7.87
CA LEU A 221 -0.10 20.92 -6.85
C LEU A 221 0.47 20.68 -5.46
N GLU A 222 -0.25 21.15 -4.44
CA GLU A 222 0.03 20.78 -3.06
C GLU A 222 -0.52 19.37 -2.75
N PRO A 223 0.09 18.63 -1.81
CA PRO A 223 -0.53 17.42 -1.29
C PRO A 223 -1.83 17.70 -0.52
N GLY A 224 -2.79 16.80 -0.65
CA GLY A 224 -4.05 16.79 0.10
C GLY A 224 -4.09 15.62 1.10
N GLU A 225 -5.04 14.71 0.89
CA GLU A 225 -5.24 13.53 1.73
C GLU A 225 -4.91 12.24 0.97
N PHE A 226 -4.37 11.25 1.69
CA PHE A 226 -4.41 9.86 1.27
C PHE A 226 -5.55 9.13 2.01
N VAL A 227 -6.47 8.54 1.26
CA VAL A 227 -7.61 7.78 1.78
C VAL A 227 -7.42 6.31 1.42
N TRP A 228 -7.27 5.47 2.43
CA TRP A 228 -7.14 4.03 2.25
C TRP A 228 -8.49 3.37 2.52
N THR A 229 -8.98 2.57 1.57
CA THR A 229 -10.20 1.76 1.71
C THR A 229 -9.85 0.28 1.56
N GLY A 230 -10.15 -0.52 2.58
CA GLY A 230 -9.89 -1.96 2.63
C GLY A 230 -11.15 -2.80 2.48
N GLY A 231 -11.04 -3.88 1.70
CA GLY A 231 -12.02 -4.97 1.62
C GLY A 231 -11.89 -5.90 2.82
N ASP A 232 -11.28 -7.08 2.63
CA ASP A 232 -10.99 -8.02 3.72
C ASP A 232 -9.77 -7.53 4.52
N CYS A 233 -10.02 -6.88 5.66
CA CYS A 233 -9.00 -6.33 6.55
C CYS A 233 -8.73 -7.33 7.67
N HIS A 234 -7.55 -7.94 7.67
CA HIS A 234 -7.29 -9.10 8.51
C HIS A 234 -5.94 -9.06 9.22
N VAL A 235 -5.92 -9.65 10.41
CA VAL A 235 -4.71 -10.01 11.13
C VAL A 235 -4.58 -11.54 11.08
N TYR A 236 -3.44 -12.04 10.62
CA TYR A 236 -3.16 -13.48 10.63
C TYR A 236 -2.98 -14.00 12.05
N ASP A 237 -3.42 -15.22 12.30
CA ASP A 237 -3.36 -15.86 13.62
C ASP A 237 -1.91 -15.97 14.15
N ASN A 238 -0.93 -16.14 13.25
CA ASN A 238 0.49 -16.20 13.59
C ASN A 238 1.15 -14.82 13.81
N HIS A 239 0.42 -13.72 13.69
CA HIS A 239 0.89 -12.35 13.92
C HIS A 239 0.30 -11.71 15.19
N ILE A 240 -0.55 -12.41 15.92
CA ILE A 240 -1.29 -11.84 17.05
C ILE A 240 -0.38 -11.27 18.12
N GLU A 241 0.65 -12.01 18.55
CA GLU A 241 1.57 -11.54 19.59
C GLU A 241 2.37 -10.31 19.14
N GLN A 242 2.78 -10.28 17.86
CA GLN A 242 3.45 -9.13 17.25
C GLN A 242 2.55 -7.90 17.18
N VAL A 243 1.27 -8.10 16.86
CA VAL A 243 0.27 -7.03 16.86
C VAL A 243 0.05 -6.50 18.28
N LEU A 244 -0.13 -7.38 19.27
CA LEU A 244 -0.31 -6.96 20.66
C LEU A 244 0.93 -6.21 21.18
N GLU A 245 2.14 -6.63 20.82
CA GLU A 245 3.37 -5.88 21.11
C GLU A 245 3.35 -4.49 20.46
N GLN A 246 3.01 -4.41 19.16
CA GLN A 246 2.94 -3.14 18.43
C GLN A 246 1.93 -2.18 19.08
N LEU A 247 0.74 -2.68 19.45
CA LEU A 247 -0.34 -1.88 20.04
C LEU A 247 -0.01 -1.36 21.44
N GLY A 248 0.94 -1.99 22.14
CA GLY A 248 1.43 -1.58 23.45
C GLY A 248 2.51 -0.49 23.41
N ARG A 249 2.95 -0.06 22.22
CA ARG A 249 3.96 0.99 22.05
C ARG A 249 3.32 2.37 21.91
N ASP A 250 3.88 3.36 22.61
CA ASP A 250 3.52 4.77 22.41
C ASP A 250 3.98 5.24 21.01
N PRO A 251 3.14 5.94 20.24
CA PRO A 251 3.56 6.44 18.94
C PRO A 251 4.54 7.62 19.09
N TYR A 252 5.42 7.77 18.11
CA TYR A 252 6.15 9.02 17.86
C TYR A 252 5.44 9.84 16.77
N PRO A 253 5.67 11.17 16.70
CA PRO A 253 5.19 11.98 15.59
C PRO A 253 5.62 11.40 14.24
N TYR A 254 4.74 11.45 13.24
CA TYR A 254 5.08 11.03 11.89
C TYR A 254 6.22 11.89 11.31
N PRO A 255 7.09 11.30 10.48
CA PRO A 255 8.16 12.04 9.82
C PRO A 255 7.62 12.97 8.72
N GLN A 256 8.53 13.78 8.17
CA GLN A 256 8.35 14.43 6.89
C GLN A 256 9.10 13.66 5.80
N ILE A 257 8.77 13.95 4.54
CA ILE A 257 9.54 13.47 3.39
C ILE A 257 9.85 14.64 2.47
N GLU A 258 11.13 14.75 2.09
CA GLU A 258 11.60 15.66 1.06
C GLU A 258 11.77 14.86 -0.23
N ILE A 259 11.28 15.42 -1.34
CA ILE A 259 11.33 14.79 -2.65
C ILE A 259 12.02 15.75 -3.63
N ARG A 260 13.15 15.34 -4.19
CA ARG A 260 13.79 16.07 -5.29
C ARG A 260 12.97 15.86 -6.57
N LYS A 261 12.56 16.94 -7.22
CA LYS A 261 11.78 16.87 -8.45
C LYS A 261 12.62 16.34 -9.62
N ALA A 262 12.23 15.17 -10.13
CA ALA A 262 12.74 14.60 -11.37
C ALA A 262 12.07 15.23 -12.61
N ASP A 263 12.60 14.97 -13.79
CA ASP A 263 12.10 15.53 -15.07
C ASP A 263 10.67 15.05 -15.40
N SER A 264 10.35 13.80 -15.05
CA SER A 264 9.01 13.25 -15.15
C SER A 264 8.67 12.32 -13.98
N ILE A 265 7.40 11.88 -13.91
CA ILE A 265 6.95 10.88 -12.93
C ILE A 265 7.68 9.53 -13.07
N PHE A 266 8.29 9.26 -14.23
CA PHE A 266 8.99 7.99 -14.51
C PHE A 266 10.50 8.05 -14.27
N ASP A 267 11.04 9.25 -14.01
CA ASP A 267 12.48 9.49 -13.90
C ASP A 267 12.97 9.54 -12.44
N TYR A 268 12.07 9.51 -11.47
CA TYR A 268 12.43 9.45 -10.06
C TYR A 268 13.32 8.24 -9.75
N GLN A 269 14.29 8.46 -8.88
CA GLN A 269 15.20 7.46 -8.33
C GLN A 269 15.07 7.41 -6.81
N TYR A 270 15.59 6.36 -6.19
CA TYR A 270 15.51 6.21 -4.74
C TYR A 270 16.17 7.38 -3.99
N GLU A 271 17.27 7.90 -4.54
CA GLU A 271 18.05 9.01 -3.99
C GLU A 271 17.30 10.35 -4.02
N ASP A 272 16.15 10.42 -4.70
CA ASP A 272 15.27 11.59 -4.69
C ASP A 272 14.47 11.72 -3.40
N PHE A 273 14.42 10.67 -2.58
CA PHE A 273 13.57 10.62 -1.39
C PHE A 273 14.40 10.68 -0.12
N THR A 274 14.13 11.69 0.72
CA THR A 274 14.76 11.84 2.03
C THR A 274 13.70 11.89 3.12
N ILE A 275 13.76 10.92 4.05
CA ILE A 275 12.89 10.91 5.23
C ILE A 275 13.51 11.77 6.32
N VAL A 276 12.75 12.74 6.83
CA VAL A 276 13.22 13.72 7.83
C VAL A 276 12.48 13.50 9.14
N GLY A 277 13.23 13.39 10.24
CA GLY A 277 12.66 13.30 11.60
C GLY A 277 11.97 11.97 11.93
N TYR A 278 12.35 10.86 11.28
CA TYR A 278 11.74 9.56 11.53
C TYR A 278 12.27 8.89 12.79
N GLN A 279 11.56 9.11 13.89
CA GLN A 279 11.70 8.35 15.12
C GLN A 279 10.71 7.18 15.11
N HIS A 280 11.20 5.96 15.33
CA HIS A 280 10.36 4.76 15.35
C HIS A 280 10.85 3.77 16.40
N HIS A 281 9.95 2.87 16.80
CA HIS A 281 10.31 1.72 17.63
C HIS A 281 11.04 0.65 16.82
N PRO A 282 11.81 -0.25 17.49
CA PRO A 282 12.51 -1.34 16.82
C PRO A 282 11.61 -2.23 15.98
N THR A 283 12.18 -2.87 14.96
CA THR A 283 11.47 -3.80 14.08
C THR A 283 10.86 -4.96 14.88
N ILE A 284 9.61 -5.31 14.56
CA ILE A 284 8.95 -6.53 15.04
C ILE A 284 8.99 -7.53 13.88
N LYS A 285 9.64 -8.68 14.09
CA LYS A 285 9.75 -9.72 13.06
C LYS A 285 8.47 -10.55 13.02
N ALA A 286 7.94 -10.78 11.83
CA ALA A 286 6.86 -11.73 11.59
C ALA A 286 7.10 -12.50 10.28
N PRO A 287 6.71 -13.79 10.22
CA PRO A 287 6.78 -14.59 9.00
C PRO A 287 5.70 -14.16 8.00
N VAL A 288 5.98 -14.26 6.70
CA VAL A 288 4.96 -14.10 5.66
C VAL A 288 4.06 -15.34 5.65
N ALA A 289 2.75 -15.16 5.50
CA ALA A 289 1.82 -16.26 5.26
C ALA A 289 1.77 -16.54 3.75
N VAL A 290 2.33 -17.68 3.33
CA VAL A 290 2.39 -18.11 1.92
C VAL A 290 1.22 -19.03 1.59
#